data_AF-A0A0H1R7U8-F1
#
_entry.id   AF-A0A0H1R7U8-F1
#
_cell.length_a   1.000
_cell.length_b   1.000
_cell.length_c   1.000
_cell.angle_alpha   90.00
_cell.angle_beta   90.00
_cell.angle_gamma   90.00
#
_symmetry.space_group_name_H-M   'P 1'
#
loop_
_entity.id
_entity.type
_entity.pdbx_description
1 polymer ?
#
loop_
_entity_poly.entity_id
_entity_poly.type
_entity_poly.pdbx_seq_one_letter_code
_entity_poly.pdbx_strand_id
1 'polypeptide(L)'
;MSSESETNPGQTLSVSRSPLLNRVRAVLDTLDLDCRCRGKVDAALERFETLETRRQLRGLILDARHQAERIAALLELVGELDTIGTEETDVSVFKEIACLFEDIKAAAARGAEDMMRAASCD
;
A
#
# COMPACT_ATOMS: atom_id res chain seq x y z
N MET A 1 33.09 -5.06 -44.99
CA MET A 1 31.66 -5.41 -45.14
C MET A 1 31.19 -5.80 -43.76
N SER A 2 30.64 -4.80 -43.05
CA SER A 2 30.07 -4.95 -41.71
C SER A 2 28.70 -5.61 -41.84
N SER A 3 28.44 -6.64 -41.05
CA SER A 3 27.11 -7.20 -40.86
C SER A 3 26.71 -6.90 -39.42
N GLU A 4 25.81 -5.94 -39.28
CA GLU A 4 25.23 -5.50 -38.01
C GLU A 4 24.26 -6.59 -37.51
N SER A 5 24.46 -7.02 -36.27
CA SER A 5 23.51 -7.84 -35.52
C SER A 5 22.44 -6.93 -34.92
N GLU A 6 21.21 -7.03 -35.44
CA GLU A 6 20.04 -6.30 -34.96
C GLU A 6 19.65 -6.75 -33.53
N THR A 7 19.80 -5.83 -32.58
CA THR A 7 19.24 -5.91 -31.24
C THR A 7 17.74 -5.64 -31.30
N ASN A 8 16.90 -6.60 -30.89
CA ASN A 8 15.45 -6.46 -30.82
C ASN A 8 15.02 -5.80 -29.48
N PRO A 9 14.51 -4.55 -29.44
CA PRO A 9 14.02 -3.92 -28.24
C PRO A 9 12.49 -4.01 -28.23
N GLY A 10 11.95 -5.18 -27.86
CA GLY A 10 10.52 -5.46 -27.96
C GLY A 10 9.92 -6.19 -26.77
N GLN A 11 10.61 -6.23 -25.62
CA GLN A 11 10.01 -6.73 -24.37
C GLN A 11 9.59 -5.53 -23.51
N THR A 12 8.46 -4.93 -23.90
CA THR A 12 7.70 -4.02 -23.06
C THR A 12 7.31 -4.80 -21.81
N LEU A 13 7.94 -4.46 -20.68
CA LEU A 13 7.56 -4.93 -19.35
C LEU A 13 6.04 -4.80 -19.21
N SER A 14 5.36 -5.94 -19.08
CA SER A 14 3.93 -5.95 -18.82
C SER A 14 3.71 -5.37 -17.43
N VAL A 15 3.37 -4.08 -17.38
CA VAL A 15 2.79 -3.45 -16.19
C VAL A 15 1.68 -4.38 -15.70
N SER A 16 1.77 -4.89 -14.48
CA SER A 16 0.77 -5.78 -13.90
C SER A 16 -0.52 -5.00 -13.69
N ARG A 17 -1.30 -4.94 -14.75
CA ARG A 17 -2.54 -4.18 -14.84
C ARG A 17 -3.54 -4.67 -13.81
N SER A 18 -4.28 -3.74 -13.21
CA SER A 18 -5.33 -4.06 -12.24
C SER A 18 -6.30 -5.12 -12.84
N PRO A 19 -6.57 -6.25 -12.15
CA PRO A 19 -7.48 -7.29 -12.63
C PRO A 19 -8.88 -6.76 -12.98
N LEU A 20 -9.31 -5.71 -12.29
CA LEU A 20 -10.60 -5.05 -12.51
C LEU A 20 -10.59 -4.25 -13.82
N LEU A 21 -9.49 -3.56 -14.14
CA LEU A 21 -9.35 -2.85 -15.41
C LEU A 21 -9.26 -3.81 -16.61
N ASN A 22 -8.67 -4.99 -16.43
CA ASN A 22 -8.69 -6.03 -17.47
C ASN A 22 -10.11 -6.52 -17.75
N ARG A 23 -10.96 -6.65 -16.72
CA ARG A 23 -12.38 -6.97 -16.90
C ARG A 23 -13.15 -5.86 -17.59
N VAL A 24 -12.87 -4.59 -17.25
CA VAL A 24 -13.49 -3.43 -17.91
C VAL A 24 -13.11 -3.40 -19.40
N ARG A 25 -11.83 -3.60 -19.73
CA ARG A 25 -11.37 -3.69 -21.13
C ARG A 25 -12.05 -4.84 -21.88
N ALA A 26 -12.14 -6.03 -21.27
CA ALA A 26 -12.82 -7.16 -21.90
C ALA A 26 -14.30 -6.87 -22.21
N VAL A 27 -15.01 -6.12 -21.37
CA VAL A 27 -16.38 -5.67 -21.67
C VAL A 27 -16.39 -4.67 -22.83
N LEU A 28 -15.49 -3.70 -22.82
CA LEU A 28 -15.37 -2.70 -23.89
C LEU A 28 -14.99 -3.33 -25.24
N ASP A 29 -14.25 -4.45 -25.22
CA ASP A 29 -13.91 -5.21 -26.42
C ASP A 29 -15.13 -5.86 -27.08
N THR A 30 -16.20 -6.12 -26.32
CA THR A 30 -17.47 -6.62 -26.88
C THR A 30 -18.30 -5.52 -27.56
N LEU A 31 -17.94 -4.26 -27.36
CA LEU A 31 -18.60 -3.13 -28.02
C LEU A 31 -17.98 -2.91 -29.41
N ASP A 32 -18.82 -2.70 -30.41
CA ASP A 32 -18.40 -2.36 -31.78
C ASP A 32 -17.94 -0.89 -31.86
N LEU A 33 -16.90 -0.55 -31.11
CA LEU A 33 -16.27 0.77 -31.10
C LEU A 33 -15.34 0.89 -32.29
N ASP A 34 -15.46 1.98 -33.04
CA ASP A 34 -14.48 2.34 -34.05
C ASP A 34 -13.08 2.55 -33.43
N CYS A 35 -12.04 2.44 -34.26
CA CYS A 35 -10.65 2.50 -33.81
C CYS A 35 -10.30 3.81 -33.08
N ARG A 36 -10.98 4.92 -33.43
CA ARG A 36 -10.78 6.23 -32.79
C ARG A 36 -11.38 6.24 -31.38
N CYS A 37 -12.59 5.71 -31.22
CA CYS A 37 -13.27 5.62 -29.93
C CYS A 37 -12.54 4.65 -29.01
N ARG A 38 -12.11 3.50 -29.53
CA ARG A 38 -11.28 2.53 -28.82
C ARG A 38 -10.00 3.17 -28.29
N GLY A 39 -9.24 3.87 -29.13
CA GLY A 39 -8.02 4.55 -28.71
C GLY A 39 -8.24 5.63 -27.63
N LYS A 40 -9.37 6.34 -27.67
CA LYS A 40 -9.73 7.31 -26.61
C LYS A 40 -10.04 6.62 -25.29
N VAL A 41 -10.75 5.49 -25.33
CA VAL A 41 -11.12 4.72 -24.14
C VAL A 41 -9.87 4.10 -23.52
N ASP A 42 -8.98 3.51 -24.31
CA ASP A 42 -7.72 2.96 -23.80
C ASP A 42 -6.84 4.01 -23.12
N ALA A 43 -6.69 5.18 -23.75
CA ALA A 43 -5.94 6.30 -23.18
C ALA A 43 -6.60 6.84 -21.89
N ALA A 44 -7.93 6.84 -21.80
CA ALA A 44 -8.64 7.24 -20.59
C ALA A 44 -8.42 6.22 -19.46
N LEU A 45 -8.49 4.92 -19.75
CA LEU A 45 -8.27 3.85 -18.78
C LEU A 45 -6.83 3.82 -18.27
N GLU A 46 -5.84 4.07 -19.13
CA GLU A 46 -4.44 4.16 -18.72
C GLU A 46 -4.17 5.35 -17.80
N ARG A 47 -4.75 6.51 -18.10
CA ARG A 47 -4.68 7.68 -17.21
C ARG A 47 -5.37 7.42 -15.87
N PHE A 48 -6.52 6.74 -15.90
CA PHE A 48 -7.24 6.37 -14.69
C PHE A 48 -6.43 5.40 -13.82
N GLU A 49 -5.82 4.38 -14.42
CA GLU A 49 -4.94 3.44 -13.73
C GLU A 49 -3.80 4.18 -13.00
N THR A 50 -3.14 5.10 -13.69
CA THR A 50 -2.07 5.93 -13.10
C THR A 50 -2.57 6.78 -11.93
N LEU A 51 -3.78 7.34 -12.03
CA LEU A 51 -4.36 8.17 -10.97
C LEU A 51 -4.74 7.33 -9.75
N GLU A 52 -5.32 6.14 -9.96
CA GLU A 52 -5.69 5.25 -8.85
C GLU A 52 -4.47 4.66 -8.15
N THR A 53 -3.41 4.25 -8.88
CA THR A 53 -2.16 3.80 -8.24
C THR A 53 -1.59 4.90 -7.33
N ARG A 54 -1.56 6.16 -7.81
CA ARG A 54 -1.13 7.31 -6.99
C ARG A 54 -2.05 7.57 -5.80
N ARG A 55 -3.37 7.44 -5.98
CA ARG A 55 -4.36 7.62 -4.90
C ARG A 55 -4.16 6.55 -3.81
N GLN A 56 -4.00 5.30 -4.22
CA GLN A 56 -3.75 4.18 -3.32
C GLN A 56 -2.44 4.35 -2.55
N LEU A 57 -1.35 4.70 -3.24
CA LEU A 57 -0.06 4.96 -2.59
C LEU A 57 -0.16 6.08 -1.53
N ARG A 58 -0.86 7.17 -1.85
CA ARG A 58 -1.10 8.26 -0.89
C ARG A 58 -1.90 7.80 0.33
N GLY A 59 -2.91 6.95 0.13
CA GLY A 59 -3.69 6.35 1.21
C GLY A 59 -2.81 5.53 2.14
N LEU A 60 -2.04 4.58 1.60
CA LEU A 60 -1.14 3.72 2.37
C LEU A 60 -0.09 4.53 3.17
N ILE A 61 0.47 5.59 2.58
CA ILE A 61 1.40 6.49 3.29
C ILE A 61 0.71 7.23 4.43
N LEU A 62 -0.52 7.69 4.23
CA LEU A 62 -1.28 8.38 5.27
C LEU A 62 -1.65 7.42 6.41
N ASP A 63 -2.08 6.20 6.10
CA ASP A 63 -2.44 5.18 7.08
C ASP A 63 -1.22 4.75 7.91
N ALA A 64 -0.06 4.56 7.28
CA ALA A 64 1.18 4.26 8.00
C ALA A 64 1.65 5.42 8.90
N ARG A 65 1.48 6.68 8.46
CA ARG A 65 1.74 7.85 9.32
C ARG A 65 0.82 7.85 10.53
N HIS A 66 -0.46 7.53 10.34
CA HIS A 66 -1.40 7.40 11.43
C HIS A 66 -1.02 6.27 12.42
N GLN A 67 -0.49 5.14 11.93
CA GLN A 67 0.05 4.11 12.82
C GLN A 67 1.28 4.62 13.61
N ALA A 68 2.16 5.41 12.99
CA ALA A 68 3.30 6.00 13.69
C ALA A 68 2.87 6.99 14.79
N GLU A 69 1.87 7.84 14.52
CA GLU A 69 1.27 8.74 15.52
C GLU A 69 0.63 7.94 16.66
N ARG A 70 -0.09 6.86 16.34
CA ARG A 70 -0.67 5.97 17.36
C ARG A 70 0.41 5.31 18.23
N ILE A 71 1.51 4.85 17.64
CA ILE A 71 2.64 4.28 18.39
C ILE A 71 3.23 5.34 19.34
N ALA A 72 3.43 6.57 18.87
CA ALA A 72 3.95 7.64 19.72
C ALA A 72 3.05 7.89 20.94
N ALA A 73 1.74 7.98 20.74
CA ALA A 73 0.79 8.14 21.84
C ALA A 73 0.79 6.94 22.81
N LEU A 74 0.89 5.71 22.30
CA LEU A 74 0.99 4.51 23.15
C LEU A 74 2.30 4.47 23.93
N LEU A 75 3.41 4.96 23.37
CA LEU A 75 4.69 5.04 24.07
C LEU A 75 4.64 6.05 25.22
N GLU A 76 3.88 7.14 25.10
CA GLU A 76 3.64 8.06 26.22
C GLU A 76 2.96 7.34 27.40
N LEU A 77 1.96 6.50 27.12
CA LEU A 77 1.28 5.69 28.15
C LEU A 77 2.19 4.62 28.75
N VAL A 78 3.00 3.95 27.93
CA VAL A 78 3.98 2.96 28.42
C VAL A 78 5.03 3.61 29.33
N GLY A 79 5.28 4.91 29.19
CA GLY A 79 6.14 5.68 30.10
C GLY A 79 5.71 5.62 31.57
N GLU A 80 4.43 5.31 31.86
CA GLU A 80 3.96 5.06 33.23
C GLU A 80 4.68 3.87 33.90
N LEU A 81 5.28 2.96 33.12
CA LEU A 81 6.11 1.86 33.63
C LEU A 81 7.25 2.36 34.53
N ASP A 82 7.78 3.57 34.31
CA ASP A 82 8.83 4.17 35.15
C ASP A 82 8.37 4.42 36.59
N THR A 83 7.05 4.47 36.81
CA THR A 83 6.45 4.68 38.14
C THR A 83 6.19 3.37 38.89
N ILE A 84 6.32 2.22 38.22
CA ILE A 84 6.00 0.91 38.79
C ILE A 84 7.25 0.31 39.43
N GLY A 85 7.23 0.21 40.75
CA GLY A 85 8.28 -0.42 41.54
C GLY A 85 8.09 -1.92 41.73
N THR A 86 9.12 -2.58 42.27
CA THR A 86 9.06 -4.00 42.63
C THR A 86 8.08 -4.32 43.77
N GLU A 87 7.68 -3.30 44.52
CA GLU A 87 6.72 -3.40 45.63
C GLU A 87 5.26 -3.17 45.17
N GLU A 88 5.02 -3.08 43.85
CA GLU A 88 3.66 -2.89 43.33
C GLU A 88 2.75 -4.04 43.76
N THR A 89 1.64 -3.68 44.40
CA THR A 89 0.67 -4.63 44.94
C THR A 89 -0.50 -4.86 44.00
N ASP A 90 -0.78 -3.91 43.12
CA ASP A 90 -1.82 -4.03 42.10
C ASP A 90 -1.28 -4.75 40.86
N VAL A 91 -1.57 -6.05 40.79
CA VAL A 91 -1.12 -6.90 39.67
C VAL A 91 -1.84 -6.57 38.36
N SER A 92 -2.97 -5.84 38.40
CA SER A 92 -3.71 -5.48 37.18
C SER A 92 -2.93 -4.50 36.30
N VAL A 93 -2.11 -3.63 36.88
CA VAL A 93 -1.26 -2.67 36.16
C VAL A 93 -0.33 -3.38 35.18
N PHE A 94 0.25 -4.52 35.55
CA PHE A 94 1.10 -5.30 34.63
C PHE A 94 0.32 -5.83 33.41
N LYS A 95 -0.95 -6.18 33.59
CA LYS A 95 -1.82 -6.62 32.48
C LYS A 95 -2.17 -5.46 31.56
N GLU A 96 -2.43 -4.28 32.13
CA GLU A 96 -2.71 -3.07 31.36
C GLU A 96 -1.50 -2.67 30.50
N ILE A 97 -0.30 -2.69 31.08
CA ILE A 97 0.94 -2.45 30.33
C ILE A 97 1.17 -3.51 29.26
N ALA A 98 0.91 -4.78 29.55
CA ALA A 98 1.00 -5.83 28.53
C ALA A 98 0.03 -5.57 27.36
N CYS A 99 -1.18 -5.07 27.63
CA CYS A 99 -2.11 -4.65 26.58
C CYS A 99 -1.57 -3.48 25.75
N LEU A 100 -0.93 -2.48 26.37
CA LEU A 100 -0.30 -1.36 25.64
C LEU A 100 0.79 -1.85 24.68
N PHE A 101 1.64 -2.79 25.11
CA PHE A 101 2.66 -3.39 24.24
C PHE A 101 2.04 -4.15 23.05
N GLU A 102 0.95 -4.89 23.28
CA GLU A 102 0.27 -5.60 22.20
C GLU A 102 -0.38 -4.63 21.21
N ASP A 103 -0.91 -3.51 21.68
CA ASP A 103 -1.43 -2.44 20.82
C ASP A 103 -0.33 -1.77 19.97
N ILE A 104 0.85 -1.54 20.55
CA ILE A 104 2.03 -1.03 19.82
C ILE A 104 2.43 -2.02 18.73
N LYS A 105 2.55 -3.31 19.08
CA LYS A 105 2.88 -4.38 18.12
C LYS A 105 1.86 -4.43 16.98
N ALA A 106 0.56 -4.36 17.29
CA ALA A 106 -0.49 -4.37 16.29
C ALA A 106 -0.43 -3.13 15.37
N ALA A 107 -0.15 -1.95 15.91
CA ALA A 107 0.03 -0.73 15.12
C ALA A 107 1.27 -0.81 14.21
N ALA A 108 2.39 -1.29 14.74
CA ALA A 108 3.61 -1.49 13.98
C ALA A 108 3.43 -2.51 12.84
N ALA A 109 2.73 -3.62 13.11
CA ALA A 109 2.42 -4.62 12.09
C ALA A 109 1.58 -4.04 10.94
N ARG A 110 0.53 -3.26 11.26
CA ARG A 110 -0.28 -2.58 10.24
C ARG A 110 0.52 -1.58 9.42
N GLY A 111 1.33 -0.74 10.08
CA GLY A 111 2.18 0.23 9.39
C GLY A 111 3.20 -0.46 8.46
N ALA A 112 3.77 -1.59 8.88
CA ALA A 112 4.66 -2.38 8.04
C ALA A 112 3.92 -2.99 6.84
N GLU A 113 2.72 -3.54 7.04
CA GLU A 113 1.88 -4.06 5.96
C GLU A 113 1.55 -2.97 4.94
N ASP A 114 1.15 -1.77 5.38
CA ASP A 114 0.85 -0.64 4.50
C ASP A 114 2.07 -0.23 3.66
N MET A 115 3.28 -0.25 4.25
CA MET A 115 4.52 0.07 3.53
C MET A 115 4.93 -1.01 2.55
N MET A 116 4.73 -2.29 2.88
CA MET A 116 4.96 -3.40 1.94
C MET A 116 3.98 -3.35 0.77
N ARG A 117 2.72 -2.99 1.02
CA ARG A 117 1.72 -2.75 -0.03
C ARG A 117 2.08 -1.53 -0.87
N ALA A 118 2.58 -0.46 -0.26
CA ALA A 118 3.03 0.73 -0.99
C ALA A 118 4.22 0.40 -1.92
N ALA A 119 5.15 -0.43 -1.47
CA ALA A 119 6.31 -0.87 -2.25
C ALA A 119 5.94 -1.80 -3.43
N SER A 120 4.71 -2.34 -3.45
CA SER A 120 4.18 -3.15 -4.55
C SER A 120 3.16 -2.39 -5.42
N CYS A 121 2.90 -1.11 -5.12
CA CYS A 121 2.20 -0.20 -6.01
C CYS A 121 3.18 0.33 -7.07
N ASP A 122 3.57 -0.53 -8.02
CA ASP A 122 4.22 -0.14 -9.27
C ASP A 122 3.19 0.33 -10.31
#